data_AF-A0A2P6MUV4-F1
#
_entry.id   AF-A0A2P6MUV4-F1
#
_cell.length_a   1.000
_cell.length_b   1.000
_cell.length_c   1.000
_cell.angle_alpha   90.00
_cell.angle_beta   90.00
_cell.angle_gamma   90.00
#
_symmetry.space_group_name_H-M   'P 1'
#
loop_
_entity.id
_entity.type
_entity.pdbx_description
1 polymer ?
#
loop_
_entity_poly.entity_id
_entity_poly.type
_entity_poly.pdbx_seq_one_letter_code
_entity_poly.pdbx_strand_id
1 'polypeptide(L)'
;MNGERSLTLFRIASAISCTVLIACNALYGQQTGETSKRYPTPITPAPYTFSIWSVVFILSILWSVFISFSYRLEKRRPQIEALGLYLPAAWFLTGVWPIVWNHEL
;
A
#
# COMPACT_ATOMS: atom_id res chain seq x y z
N MET A 1 -9.76 -28.84 -2.97
CA MET A 1 -9.46 -28.37 -1.59
C MET A 1 -8.40 -27.26 -1.50
N ASN A 2 -7.45 -27.10 -2.42
CA ASN A 2 -6.35 -26.11 -2.25
C ASN A 2 -6.70 -24.65 -2.61
N GLY A 3 -7.66 -24.41 -3.51
CA GLY A 3 -7.96 -23.06 -4.03
C GLY A 3 -8.62 -22.12 -3.01
N GLU A 4 -9.56 -22.62 -2.19
CA GLU A 4 -10.28 -21.79 -1.21
C GLU A 4 -9.39 -21.35 -0.04
N ARG A 5 -8.46 -22.22 0.38
CA ARG A 5 -7.47 -21.91 1.41
C ARG A 5 -6.47 -20.87 0.91
N SER A 6 -5.97 -20.99 -0.32
CA SER A 6 -5.07 -20.01 -0.94
C SER A 6 -5.71 -18.63 -1.07
N LEU A 7 -6.98 -18.58 -1.47
CA LEU A 7 -7.72 -17.33 -1.56
C LEU A 7 -7.90 -16.68 -0.17
N THR A 8 -8.25 -17.47 0.83
CA THR A 8 -8.47 -16.96 2.19
C THR A 8 -7.20 -16.33 2.75
N LEU A 9 -6.05 -16.98 2.53
CA LEU A 9 -4.74 -16.44 2.88
C LEU A 9 -4.44 -15.12 2.15
N PHE A 10 -4.71 -15.04 0.84
CA PHE A 10 -4.54 -13.82 0.08
C PHE A 10 -5.39 -12.66 0.62
N ARG A 11 -6.65 -12.92 0.99
CA ARG A 11 -7.56 -11.91 1.54
C ARG A 11 -7.09 -11.39 2.89
N ILE A 12 -6.68 -12.30 3.77
CA ILE A 12 -6.14 -11.95 5.10
C ILE A 12 -4.85 -11.15 4.94
N ALA A 13 -3.92 -11.61 4.11
CA ALA A 13 -2.67 -10.90 3.83
C ALA A 13 -2.94 -9.50 3.27
N SER A 14 -3.85 -9.36 2.31
CA SER A 14 -4.20 -8.06 1.73
C SER A 14 -4.84 -7.11 2.74
N ALA A 15 -5.72 -7.63 3.60
CA ALA A 15 -6.33 -6.83 4.66
C ALA A 15 -5.27 -6.30 5.65
N ILE A 16 -4.38 -7.18 6.12
CA ILE A 16 -3.29 -6.82 7.02
C ILE A 16 -2.38 -5.78 6.36
N SER A 17 -1.94 -6.01 5.13
CA SER A 17 -1.06 -5.08 4.42
C SER A 17 -1.72 -3.71 4.18
N CYS A 18 -3.02 -3.67 3.89
CA CYS A 18 -3.77 -2.40 3.82
C CYS A 18 -3.79 -1.68 5.17
N THR A 19 -4.00 -2.41 6.28
CA THR A 19 -3.93 -1.81 7.63
C THR A 19 -2.54 -1.25 7.93
N VAL A 20 -1.48 -1.99 7.60
CA VAL A 20 -0.10 -1.52 7.74
C VAL A 20 0.14 -0.27 6.92
N LEU A 21 -0.27 -0.27 5.64
CA LEU A 21 -0.14 0.92 4.79
C LEU A 21 -0.81 2.14 5.40
N ILE A 22 -2.06 2.01 5.85
CA ILE A 22 -2.83 3.12 6.42
C ILE A 22 -2.18 3.60 7.73
N ALA A 23 -1.91 2.69 8.67
CA ALA A 23 -1.41 3.04 9.99
C ALA A 23 -0.02 3.69 9.90
N CYS A 24 0.90 3.09 9.15
CA CYS A 24 2.27 3.60 9.04
C CYS A 24 2.32 4.93 8.28
N ASN A 25 1.53 5.10 7.21
CA ASN A 25 1.49 6.39 6.51
C ASN A 25 0.76 7.48 7.31
N ALA A 26 -0.24 7.14 8.12
CA ALA A 26 -0.87 8.12 9.02
C ALA A 26 0.09 8.60 10.11
N LEU A 27 0.90 7.69 10.67
CA LEU A 27 1.84 8.00 11.76
C LEU A 27 3.14 8.66 11.27
N TYR A 28 3.69 8.18 10.15
CA TYR A 28 5.03 8.55 9.69
C TYR A 28 5.02 9.31 8.35
N GLY A 29 3.92 9.33 7.60
CA GLY A 29 3.87 9.93 6.27
C GLY A 29 4.08 11.46 6.25
N GLN A 30 3.71 12.17 7.32
CA GLN A 30 3.93 13.62 7.42
C GLN A 30 5.41 13.99 7.55
N GLN A 31 6.20 13.11 8.18
CA GLN A 31 7.63 13.34 8.40
C GLN A 31 8.43 13.23 7.09
N THR A 32 7.92 12.54 6.07
CA THR A 32 8.63 12.31 4.80
C THR A 32 9.04 13.62 4.11
N GLY A 33 8.13 14.61 4.11
CA GLY A 33 8.41 15.94 3.55
C GLY A 33 9.40 16.74 4.41
N GLU A 34 9.39 16.55 5.73
CA GLU A 34 10.33 17.20 6.65
C GLU A 34 11.74 16.61 6.52
N THR A 35 11.84 15.28 6.44
CA THR A 35 13.09 14.55 6.17
C THR A 35 13.68 14.98 4.83
N SER A 36 12.86 15.09 3.78
CA SER A 36 13.32 15.58 2.47
C SER A 36 13.81 17.03 2.50
N LYS A 37 13.27 17.90 3.38
CA LYS A 37 13.74 19.29 3.52
C LYS A 37 15.12 19.38 4.17
N ARG A 38 15.52 18.39 4.98
CA ARG A 38 16.83 18.36 5.63
C ARG A 38 17.97 18.11 4.64
N TYR A 39 17.69 17.43 3.54
CA TYR A 39 18.68 17.07 2.52
C TYR A 39 18.32 17.67 1.14
N PRO A 40 18.51 18.99 0.95
CA PRO A 40 18.23 19.64 -0.32
C PRO A 40 19.22 19.20 -1.41
N THR A 41 18.69 18.90 -2.58
CA THR A 41 19.39 18.55 -3.82
C THR A 41 18.87 19.45 -4.95
N PRO A 42 19.58 19.56 -6.09
CA PRO A 42 19.11 20.36 -7.23
C PRO A 42 17.73 19.96 -7.78
N ILE A 43 17.24 18.76 -7.43
CA ILE A 43 15.95 18.20 -7.84
C ILE A 43 15.00 17.97 -6.66
N THR A 44 15.26 18.57 -5.49
CA THR A 44 14.36 18.42 -4.33
C THR A 44 12.98 19.00 -4.68
N PRO A 45 11.93 18.19 -4.61
CA PRO A 45 10.60 18.63 -4.99
C PRO A 45 10.04 19.62 -3.98
N ALA A 46 9.05 20.40 -4.41
CA ALA A 46 8.35 21.32 -3.53
C ALA A 46 7.61 20.56 -2.40
N PRO A 47 7.38 21.19 -1.23
CA PRO A 47 6.79 20.51 -0.07
C PRO A 47 5.42 19.88 -0.34
N TYR A 48 4.63 20.48 -1.23
CA TYR A 48 3.31 19.96 -1.60
C TYR A 48 3.39 18.75 -2.54
N THR A 49 4.52 18.47 -3.19
CA THR A 49 4.66 17.33 -4.11
C THR A 49 4.44 16.00 -3.39
N PHE A 50 4.77 15.90 -2.10
CA PHE A 50 4.50 14.71 -1.30
C PHE A 50 3.01 14.46 -1.03
N SER A 51 2.13 15.44 -1.26
CA SER A 51 0.67 15.26 -1.09
C SER A 51 0.05 14.32 -2.13
N ILE A 52 0.72 14.09 -3.27
CA ILE A 52 0.25 13.15 -4.31
C ILE A 52 0.13 11.72 -3.76
N TRP A 53 0.96 11.36 -2.77
CA TRP A 53 0.92 10.04 -2.15
C TRP A 53 -0.40 9.76 -1.47
N SER A 54 -1.03 10.75 -0.84
CA SER A 54 -2.36 10.61 -0.24
C SER A 54 -3.40 10.22 -1.28
N VAL A 55 -3.35 10.82 -2.47
CA VAL A 55 -4.26 10.49 -3.59
C VAL A 55 -4.01 9.06 -4.07
N VAL A 56 -2.74 8.69 -4.30
CA VAL A 56 -2.37 7.33 -4.74
C VAL A 56 -2.80 6.28 -3.71
N PHE A 57 -2.60 6.53 -2.41
CA PHE A 57 -3.01 5.62 -1.35
C PHE A 57 -4.53 5.46 -1.27
N ILE A 58 -5.29 6.55 -1.40
CA ILE A 58 -6.77 6.50 -1.44
C ILE A 58 -7.24 5.68 -2.64
N LEU A 59 -6.74 5.97 -3.85
CA LEU A 59 -7.13 5.21 -5.06
C LEU A 59 -6.81 3.73 -4.92
N SER A 60 -5.64 3.43 -4.36
CA SER A 60 -5.22 2.05 -4.16
C SER A 60 -6.13 1.35 -3.15
N ILE A 61 -6.52 2.02 -2.04
CA ILE A 61 -7.41 1.44 -1.01
C ILE A 61 -8.77 1.16 -1.62
N LEU A 62 -9.32 2.12 -2.35
CA LEU A 62 -10.59 1.97 -3.07
C LEU A 62 -10.53 0.79 -4.04
N TRP A 63 -9.43 0.64 -4.77
CA TRP A 63 -9.23 -0.47 -5.69
C TRP A 63 -9.14 -1.83 -4.98
N SER A 64 -8.42 -1.90 -3.85
CA SER A 64 -8.35 -3.11 -3.00
C SER A 64 -9.72 -3.51 -2.44
N VAL A 65 -10.50 -2.53 -1.98
CA VAL A 65 -11.88 -2.75 -1.51
C VAL A 65 -12.76 -3.22 -2.65
N PHE A 66 -12.71 -2.54 -3.80
CA PHE A 66 -13.46 -2.88 -5.00
C PHE A 66 -13.21 -4.33 -5.42
N ILE A 67 -11.93 -4.73 -5.57
CA ILE A 67 -11.56 -6.11 -5.92
C ILE A 67 -12.05 -7.12 -4.88
N SER A 68 -11.97 -6.78 -3.58
CA SER A 68 -12.41 -7.66 -2.50
C SER A 68 -13.93 -7.90 -2.50
N PHE A 69 -14.72 -6.90 -2.92
CA PHE A 69 -16.17 -7.00 -3.10
C PHE A 69 -16.55 -7.69 -4.41
N SER A 70 -15.93 -7.31 -5.52
CA SER A 70 -16.18 -7.91 -6.85
C SER A 70 -15.84 -9.41 -6.87
N TYR A 71 -14.83 -9.85 -6.12
CA TYR A 71 -14.53 -11.28 -5.98
C TYR A 71 -15.70 -12.10 -5.43
N ARG A 72 -16.59 -11.50 -4.60
CA ARG A 72 -17.78 -12.20 -4.11
C ARG A 72 -18.86 -12.39 -5.18
N LEU A 73 -18.93 -11.49 -6.16
CA LEU A 73 -19.95 -11.54 -7.21
C LEU A 73 -19.58 -12.52 -8.34
N GLU A 74 -18.28 -12.69 -8.62
CA GLU A 74 -17.83 -13.47 -9.77
C GLU A 74 -16.75 -14.46 -9.33
N LYS A 75 -17.10 -15.75 -9.29
CA LYS A 75 -16.18 -16.82 -8.90
C LYS A 75 -15.02 -16.87 -9.90
N ARG A 76 -13.83 -16.50 -9.42
CA ARG A 76 -12.51 -16.58 -10.09
C ARG A 76 -12.30 -15.57 -11.21
N ARG A 77 -11.74 -14.41 -10.85
CA ARG A 77 -11.05 -13.55 -11.81
C ARG A 77 -9.59 -13.99 -11.93
N PRO A 78 -9.11 -14.37 -13.14
CA PRO A 78 -7.73 -14.79 -13.35
C PRO A 78 -6.73 -13.67 -13.01
N GLN A 79 -7.14 -12.40 -13.05
CA GLN A 79 -6.28 -11.28 -12.65
C GLN A 79 -5.89 -11.32 -11.17
N ILE A 80 -6.77 -11.81 -10.29
CA ILE A 80 -6.50 -11.87 -8.84
C ILE A 80 -5.61 -13.08 -8.53
N GLU A 81 -5.81 -14.20 -9.23
CA GLU A 81 -4.90 -15.35 -9.17
C GLU A 81 -3.51 -14.98 -9.72
N ALA A 82 -3.44 -14.17 -10.79
CA ALA A 82 -2.18 -13.68 -11.36
C ALA A 82 -1.44 -12.71 -10.44
N LEU A 83 -2.17 -11.81 -9.75
CA LEU A 83 -1.56 -10.89 -8.79
C LEU A 83 -1.09 -11.59 -7.51
N GLY A 84 -1.77 -12.67 -7.09
CA GLY A 84 -1.33 -13.52 -5.98
C GLY A 84 -0.82 -12.74 -4.76
N LEU A 85 0.29 -13.18 -4.17
CA LEU A 85 0.88 -12.49 -3.01
C LEU A 85 1.64 -11.20 -3.35
N TYR A 86 1.80 -10.85 -4.63
CA TYR A 86 2.52 -9.63 -5.02
C TYR A 86 1.79 -8.38 -4.56
N LEU A 87 0.45 -8.40 -4.60
CA LEU A 87 -0.34 -7.27 -4.16
C LEU A 87 -0.15 -6.98 -2.65
N PRO A 88 -0.45 -7.91 -1.72
CA PRO A 88 -0.22 -7.68 -0.30
C PRO A 88 1.24 -7.37 0.05
N ALA A 89 2.21 -7.92 -0.68
CA ALA A 89 3.61 -7.57 -0.50
C ALA A 89 3.89 -6.11 -0.86
N ALA A 90 3.38 -5.63 -2.00
CA ALA A 90 3.52 -4.23 -2.42
C ALA A 90 2.90 -3.27 -1.41
N TRP A 91 1.70 -3.59 -0.91
CA TRP A 91 1.02 -2.83 0.14
C TRP A 91 1.84 -2.73 1.43
N PHE A 92 2.39 -3.86 1.88
CA PHE A 92 3.19 -3.93 3.08
C PHE A 92 4.48 -3.12 2.94
N LEU A 93 5.22 -3.30 1.85
CA LEU A 93 6.45 -2.56 1.58
C LEU A 93 6.22 -1.05 1.47
N THR A 94 5.12 -0.65 0.84
CA THR A 94 4.72 0.77 0.74
C THR A 94 4.33 1.34 2.11
N GLY A 95 3.76 0.53 3.01
CA GLY A 95 3.48 0.94 4.38
C GLY A 95 4.73 1.06 5.25
N VAL A 96 5.70 0.15 5.08
CA VAL A 96 6.94 0.13 5.88
C VAL A 96 7.94 1.17 5.40
N TRP A 97 7.95 1.51 4.11
CA TRP A 97 8.89 2.48 3.52
C TRP A 97 9.01 3.81 4.28
N PRO A 98 7.92 4.52 4.65
CA PRO A 98 8.01 5.74 5.44
C PRO A 98 8.74 5.57 6.77
N ILE A 99 8.67 4.39 7.40
CA ILE A 99 9.38 4.13 8.66
C ILE A 99 10.87 4.11 8.39
N VAL A 100 11.30 3.29 7.41
CA VAL A 100 12.71 3.17 7.03
C VAL A 100 13.27 4.53 6.62
N TRP A 101 12.55 5.25 5.75
CA TRP A 101 12.94 6.56 5.26
C TRP A 101 13.07 7.61 6.37
N ASN A 102 12.06 7.73 7.25
CA ASN A 102 12.06 8.78 8.27
C ASN A 102 12.97 8.50 9.45
N HIS A 103 13.28 7.23 9.71
CA HIS A 103 14.28 6.84 10.71
C HIS A 103 15.70 6.79 10.15
N GLU A 104 15.90 7.10 8.86
CA GLU A 104 17.20 7.05 8.18
C GLU A 104 17.90 5.68 8.34
N LEU A 105 17.10 4.60 8.33
CA LEU A 105 17.54 3.20 8.40
C LEU A 105 17.90 2.64 7.02
#